data_AF-A0A1J5TGS7-F1
#
_entry.id   AF-A0A1J5TGS7-F1
#
_cell.length_a   1.000
_cell.length_b   1.000
_cell.length_c   1.000
_cell.angle_alpha   90.00
_cell.angle_beta   90.00
_cell.angle_gamma   90.00
#
_symmetry.space_group_name_H-M   'P 1'
#
loop_
_entity.id
_entity.type
_entity.pdbx_description
1 polymer ?
#
loop_
_entity_poly.entity_id
_entity_poly.type
_entity_poly.pdbx_seq_one_letter_code
_entity_poly.pdbx_strand_id
1 'polypeptide(L)' 'MIVEIFIFVIAAISGLFITGYAVHMLVGGLVSADAESQLITLVCLVVACGIAYMVWDVIKRRRIQKP' A
#
# COMPACT_ATOMS: atom_id res chain seq x y z
N MET A 1 6.84 -1.92 20.61
CA MET A 1 7.61 -1.56 19.38
C MET A 1 7.66 -2.69 18.36
N ILE A 2 8.24 -3.87 18.65
CA ILE A 2 8.32 -4.98 17.66
C ILE A 2 6.93 -5.46 17.22
N VAL A 3 6.02 -5.72 18.16
CA VAL A 3 4.64 -6.15 17.85
C VAL A 3 3.89 -5.12 16.99
N GLU A 4 4.05 -3.83 17.30
CA GLU A 4 3.46 -2.73 16.53
C GLU A 4 3.95 -2.72 15.08
N ILE A 5 5.26 -2.94 14.85
CA ILE A 5 5.83 -3.06 13.51
C ILE A 5 5.24 -4.26 12.76
N PHE A 6 5.09 -5.42 13.42
CA PHE A 6 4.46 -6.59 12.81
C PHE A 6 3.01 -6.31 12.39
N ILE A 7 2.23 -5.66 13.24
CA ILE A 7 0.84 -5.29 12.92
C ILE A 7 0.80 -4.36 11.70
N PHE A 8 1.69 -3.36 11.63
CA PHE A 8 1.75 -2.45 10.48
C PHE A 8 2.18 -3.14 9.19
N VAL A 9 3.14 -4.07 9.24
CA VAL A 9 3.55 -4.84 8.07
C VAL A 9 2.41 -5.70 7.56
N ILE A 10 1.71 -6.41 8.45
CA ILE A 10 0.55 -7.23 8.08
C ILE A 10 -0.55 -6.35 7.47
N ALA A 11 -0.89 -5.23 8.12
CA ALA A 11 -1.90 -4.30 7.62
C ALA A 11 -1.52 -3.72 6.24
N ALA A 12 -0.25 -3.38 6.02
CA ALA A 12 0.24 -2.87 4.74
C ALA A 12 0.12 -3.92 3.63
N ILE A 13 0.53 -5.17 3.91
CA ILE A 13 0.42 -6.28 2.96
C ILE A 13 -1.06 -6.55 2.64
N SER A 14 -1.89 -6.72 3.67
CA SER A 14 -3.32 -6.95 3.49
C SER A 14 -3.98 -5.82 2.69
N GLY A 15 -3.65 -4.56 2.99
CA GLY A 15 -4.13 -3.41 2.24
C GLY A 15 -3.76 -3.48 0.75
N LEU A 16 -2.51 -3.83 0.43
CA LEU A 16 -2.04 -3.94 -0.95
C LEU A 16 -2.78 -5.03 -1.74
N PHE A 17 -3.00 -6.20 -1.12
CA PHE A 17 -3.78 -7.28 -1.73
C PHE A 17 -5.24 -6.91 -1.93
N ILE A 18 -5.87 -6.29 -0.92
CA ILE A 18 -7.26 -5.81 -1.02
C ILE A 18 -7.39 -4.78 -2.14
N THR A 19 -6.46 -3.83 -2.24
CA THR A 19 -6.45 -2.84 -3.33
C THR A 19 -6.32 -3.50 -4.70
N GLY A 20 -5.36 -4.41 -4.87
CA GLY A 20 -5.18 -5.11 -6.16
C GLY A 20 -6.42 -5.89 -6.56
N TYR A 21 -7.04 -6.59 -5.60
CA TYR A 21 -8.29 -7.32 -5.84
C TYR A 21 -9.47 -6.38 -6.13
N ALA A 22 -9.56 -5.22 -5.47
CA ALA A 22 -10.58 -4.23 -5.74
C ALA A 22 -10.45 -3.67 -7.16
N VAL A 23 -9.23 -3.41 -7.64
CA VAL A 23 -8.99 -3.00 -9.03
C VAL A 23 -9.40 -4.12 -9.98
N HIS A 24 -9.00 -5.37 -9.71
CA HIS A 24 -9.44 -6.53 -10.50
C HIS A 24 -10.97 -6.66 -10.55
N MET A 25 -11.69 -6.47 -9.44
CA MET A 25 -13.15 -6.47 -9.45
C MET A 25 -13.75 -5.29 -10.21
N LEU A 26 -13.08 -4.13 -10.19
CA LEU A 26 -13.58 -2.90 -10.82
C LEU A 26 -13.42 -2.92 -12.35
N VAL A 27 -12.26 -3.37 -12.85
CA VAL A 27 -11.94 -3.37 -14.29
C VAL A 27 -11.92 -4.77 -14.91
N GLY A 28 -12.14 -5.81 -14.11
CA GLY A 28 -12.14 -7.20 -14.51
C GLY A 28 -13.07 -7.48 -15.67
N GLY A 29 -12.52 -7.95 -16.78
CA GLY A 29 -13.28 -8.23 -18.00
C GLY A 29 -13.79 -7.00 -18.77
N LEU A 30 -13.48 -5.78 -18.31
CA LEU A 30 -13.74 -4.52 -19.03
C LEU A 30 -12.53 -4.08 -19.87
N VAL A 31 -11.35 -4.62 -19.61
CA VAL A 31 -10.10 -4.32 -20.31
C VAL A 31 -9.36 -5.60 -20.71
N SER A 32 -8.34 -5.49 -21.56
CA SER A 32 -7.47 -6.64 -21.88
C SER A 32 -6.66 -7.08 -20.66
N ALA A 33 -6.26 -8.35 -20.63
CA ALA A 33 -5.51 -8.93 -19.50
C ALA A 33 -4.19 -8.17 -19.21
N ASP A 34 -3.48 -7.73 -20.26
CA ASP A 34 -2.28 -6.92 -20.12
C ASP A 34 -2.57 -5.56 -19.47
N ALA A 35 -3.62 -4.88 -19.92
CA ALA A 35 -4.00 -3.57 -19.38
C ALA A 35 -4.48 -3.67 -17.93
N GLU A 36 -5.21 -4.74 -17.59
CA GLU A 36 -5.65 -5.03 -16.22
C GLU A 36 -4.45 -5.17 -15.28
N SER A 37 -3.47 -5.99 -15.66
CA SER A 37 -2.27 -6.23 -14.87
C SER A 37 -1.43 -4.96 -14.69
N GLN A 38 -1.29 -4.15 -15.74
CA GLN A 38 -0.62 -2.85 -15.68
C GLN A 38 -1.33 -1.88 -14.72
N LEU A 39 -2.66 -1.81 -14.78
CA LEU A 39 -3.46 -0.97 -13.88
C LEU A 39 -3.34 -1.41 -12.42
N ILE A 40 -3.48 -2.70 -12.14
CA ILE A 40 -3.30 -3.25 -10.79
C ILE A 40 -1.91 -2.91 -10.26
N THR A 41 -0.87 -3.13 -11.06
CA THR A 41 0.52 -2.85 -10.68
C THR A 41 0.71 -1.36 -10.38
N LEU A 42 0.22 -0.48 -11.25
CA LEU A 42 0.34 0.96 -11.08
C LEU A 42 -0.36 1.44 -9.79
N VAL A 43 -1.60 0.98 -9.55
CA VAL A 43 -2.37 1.36 -8.36
C VAL A 43 -1.71 0.85 -7.10
N CYS A 44 -1.27 -0.41 -7.08
CA CYS A 44 -0.54 -0.99 -5.95
C CYS A 44 0.76 -0.23 -5.68
N LEU A 45 1.49 0.22 -6.70
CA LEU A 45 2.71 1.01 -6.55
C LEU A 45 2.42 2.37 -5.90
N VAL A 46 1.36 3.06 -6.34
CA VAL A 46 0.92 4.32 -5.73
C VAL A 46 0.57 4.14 -4.26
N VAL A 47 -0.18 3.08 -3.91
CA VAL A 47 -0.51 2.77 -2.51
C VAL A 47 0.74 2.46 -1.69
N ALA A 48 1.67 1.66 -2.22
CA ALA A 48 2.94 1.36 -1.56
C ALA A 48 3.76 2.63 -1.30
N CYS A 49 3.83 3.55 -2.26
CA CYS A 49 4.47 4.87 -2.07
C CYS A 49 3.78 5.69 -0.98
N GLY A 50 2.44 5.68 -0.93
CA GLY A 50 1.67 6.34 0.14
C GLY A 50 2.00 5.79 1.52
N ILE A 51 2.03 4.46 1.67
CA ILE A 51 2.41 3.79 2.92
C ILE A 51 3.86 4.14 3.31
N ALA A 52 4.80 4.10 2.36
CA ALA A 52 6.19 4.47 2.62
C ALA A 52 6.33 5.92 3.09
N TYR A 53 5.57 6.85 2.48
CA TYR A 53 5.52 8.25 2.90
C TYR A 53 4.96 8.40 4.32
N MET A 54 3.90 7.67 4.67
CA MET A 54 3.34 7.67 6.03
C MET A 54 4.33 7.14 7.07
N VAL A 55 5.05 6.05 6.75
CA VAL A 55 6.11 5.51 7.62
C VAL A 55 7.22 6.54 7.83
N TRP A 56 7.67 7.19 6.75
CA TRP A 56 8.65 8.27 6.83
C TRP A 56 8.18 9.44 7.69
N ASP A 57 6.94 9.90 7.52
CA ASP A 57 6.34 10.99 8.29
C ASP A 57 6.30 10.67 9.80
N VAL A 58 5.89 9.45 10.16
CA VAL A 58 5.90 8.97 11.55
C VAL A 58 7.31 8.99 12.14
N ILE A 59 8.31 8.47 11.41
CA ILE A 59 9.71 8.47 11.86
C ILE A 59 10.24 9.90 12.04
N LYS A 60 9.94 10.78 11.09
CA LYS A 60 10.35 12.19 11.12
C LYS A 60 9.74 12.90 12.34
N ARG A 61 8.44 12.75 12.59
CA ARG A 61 7.77 13.35 13.76
C ARG A 61 8.32 12.83 15.07
N ARG A 62 8.56 11.51 15.19
CA ARG A 62 9.17 10.89 16.37
C ARG A 62 10.61 11.39 16.64
N ARG A 63 11.36 11.79 15.61
CA ARG A 63 12.70 12.40 15.77
C ARG A 63 12.66 13.85 16.28
N ILE A 64 11.67 14.63 15.84
CA ILE A 64 11.50 16.04 16.24
C ILE A 64 11.04 16.16 17.70
N GLN A 65 10.35 15.13 18.22
CA GLN A 65 9.75 15.12 19.57
C GLN A 65 10.66 14.57 20.69
N LYS A 66 11.91 14.22 20.40
CA LYS A 66 12.89 13.95 21.48
C LYS A 66 13.31 15.29 22.09
N PRO A 67 13.24 15.47 23.43
CA PRO A 67 13.73 16.67 24.10
C PRO A 67 15.25 16.83 23.93
#